data_AF-A0A2V2GPS8-F1
#
_entry.id   AF-A0A2V2GPS8-F1
#
_cell.length_a   1.000
_cell.length_b   1.000
_cell.length_c   1.000
_cell.angle_alpha   90.00
_cell.angle_beta   90.00
_cell.angle_gamma   90.00
#
_symmetry.space_group_name_H-M   'P 1'
#
loop_
_entity.id
_entity.type
_entity.pdbx_description
1 polymer ?
#
loop_
_entity_poly.entity_id
_entity_poly.type
_entity_poly.pdbx_seq_one_letter_code
_entity_poly.pdbx_strand_id
1 'polypeptide(L)' 'MPLNAKKAATNAAHMAKLDMIRLQPYKAEGAAIRAAASAAGQSLQGYVLQAVRERMTAEGQPLTLEPETKSGEEGGL' A
#
# COMPACT_ATOMS: atom_id res chain seq x y z
N MET A 1 21.42 -2.76 9.39
CA MET A 1 21.58 -1.89 10.59
C MET A 1 20.36 -2.09 11.48
N PRO A 2 20.52 -2.33 12.80
CA PRO A 2 19.39 -2.42 13.70
C PRO A 2 18.68 -1.06 13.78
N LEU A 3 17.35 -1.05 13.68
CA LEU A 3 16.57 0.17 13.91
C LEU A 3 16.76 0.57 15.37
N ASN A 4 17.20 1.81 15.61
CA ASN A 4 17.20 2.39 16.94
C ASN A 4 15.78 2.27 17.54
N ALA A 5 15.64 1.99 18.84
CA ALA A 5 14.35 1.58 19.44
C ALA A 5 13.17 2.50 19.11
N LYS A 6 13.44 3.82 19.01
CA LYS A 6 12.46 4.83 18.57
C LYS A 6 11.94 4.61 17.15
N LYS A 7 12.82 4.31 16.19
CA LYS A 7 12.42 4.05 14.79
C LYS A 7 11.60 2.77 14.65
N ALA A 8 11.88 1.76 15.47
CA ALA A 8 11.09 0.53 15.51
C ALA A 8 9.65 0.80 15.99
N ALA A 9 9.48 1.61 17.04
CA ALA A 9 8.16 1.99 17.56
C ALA A 9 7.35 2.81 16.55
N THR A 10 7.95 3.81 15.89
CA THR A 10 7.27 4.59 14.85
C THR A 10 6.86 3.73 13.66
N ASN A 11 7.74 2.83 13.21
CA ASN A 11 7.40 1.90 12.12
C ASN A 11 6.25 0.97 12.51
N ALA A 12 6.23 0.45 13.74
CA ALA A 12 5.14 -0.38 14.24
C ALA A 12 3.81 0.40 14.27
N ALA A 13 3.81 1.64 14.78
CA ALA A 13 2.62 2.48 14.81
C ALA A 13 2.09 2.81 13.41
N HIS A 14 2.97 3.00 12.42
CA HIS A 14 2.57 3.19 11.03
C HIS A 14 2.02 1.92 10.40
N MET A 15 2.68 0.77 10.60
CA MET A 15 2.19 -0.53 10.11
C MET A 15 0.83 -0.89 10.72
N ALA A 16 0.56 -0.51 11.97
CA ALA A 16 -0.74 -0.75 12.61
C ALA A 16 -1.92 0.00 11.94
N LYS A 17 -1.65 1.07 11.18
CA LYS A 17 -2.66 1.78 10.38
C LYS A 17 -2.91 1.14 9.02
N LEU A 18 -2.00 0.31 8.54
CA LEU A 18 -2.07 -0.30 7.21
C LEU A 18 -2.66 -1.70 7.30
N ASP A 19 -3.58 -2.02 6.40
CA ASP A 19 -4.03 -3.40 6.23
C ASP A 19 -3.02 -4.20 5.39
N MET A 20 -2.76 -5.45 5.80
CA MET A 20 -1.80 -6.34 5.13
C MET A 20 -2.53 -7.36 4.27
N ILE A 21 -2.56 -7.12 2.96
CA ILE A 21 -3.12 -8.07 1.98
C ILE A 21 -2.00 -8.97 1.43
N ARG A 22 -2.05 -10.27 1.76
CA ARG A 22 -1.08 -11.26 1.27
C ARG A 22 -1.51 -11.84 -0.07
N LEU A 23 -0.71 -11.59 -1.11
CA LEU A 23 -0.91 -12.16 -2.46
C LEU A 23 0.19 -13.18 -2.78
N GLN A 24 -0.19 -14.38 -3.21
CA GLN A 24 0.75 -15.46 -3.58
C GLN A 24 0.40 -16.09 -4.94
N PRO A 25 0.48 -15.33 -6.05
CA PRO A 25 0.27 -15.88 -7.38
C PRO A 25 1.39 -16.85 -7.77
N TYR A 26 1.16 -17.65 -8.81
CA TYR A 26 2.22 -18.49 -9.38
C TYR A 26 3.40 -17.65 -9.88
N LYS A 27 4.60 -18.26 -9.92
CA LYS A 27 5.84 -17.53 -10.27
C LYS A 27 5.75 -16.82 -11.63
N ALA A 28 5.16 -17.47 -12.63
CA ALA A 28 5.01 -16.91 -13.97
C ALA A 28 4.08 -15.69 -13.98
N GLU A 29 2.92 -15.81 -13.33
CA GLU A 29 1.96 -14.72 -13.18
C GLU A 29 2.57 -13.54 -12.41
N GLY A 30 3.23 -13.81 -11.27
CA GLY A 30 3.92 -12.78 -10.51
C GLY A 30 5.03 -12.08 -11.29
N ALA A 31 5.73 -12.79 -12.19
CA ALA A 31 6.73 -12.19 -13.07
C ALA A 31 6.08 -11.26 -14.12
N ALA A 32 4.97 -11.69 -14.72
CA ALA A 32 4.21 -10.88 -15.66
C ALA A 32 3.67 -9.60 -15.01
N ILE A 33 3.10 -9.69 -13.79
CA ILE A 33 2.60 -8.52 -13.05
C ILE A 33 3.74 -7.55 -12.73
N ARG A 34 4.91 -8.04 -12.28
CA ARG A 34 6.07 -7.18 -12.03
C ARG A 34 6.58 -6.49 -13.30
N ALA A 35 6.60 -7.18 -14.44
CA ALA A 35 6.97 -6.58 -15.72
C ALA A 35 5.98 -5.49 -16.15
N ALA A 36 4.67 -5.72 -15.99
CA ALA A 36 3.63 -4.74 -16.30
C ALA A 36 3.73 -3.50 -15.38
N ALA A 37 3.92 -3.69 -14.08
CA ALA A 37 4.13 -2.60 -13.13
C ALA A 37 5.37 -1.76 -13.50
N SER A 38 6.47 -2.42 -13.87
CA SER A 38 7.69 -1.74 -14.32
C SER A 38 7.47 -0.96 -15.62
N ALA A 39 6.72 -1.52 -16.57
CA ALA A 39 6.39 -0.85 -17.84
C ALA A 39 5.47 0.37 -17.62
N ALA A 40 4.60 0.32 -16.62
CA ALA A 40 3.76 1.44 -16.19
C ALA A 40 4.51 2.48 -15.35
N GLY A 41 5.78 2.24 -14.97
CA GLY A 41 6.56 3.13 -14.11
C GLY A 41 6.07 3.17 -12.65
N GLN A 42 5.41 2.11 -12.19
CA GLN A 42 4.78 2.05 -10.86
C GLN A 42 5.45 1.01 -9.95
N SER A 43 5.28 1.20 -8.64
CA SER A 43 5.58 0.12 -7.69
C SER A 43 4.59 -1.04 -7.86
N LEU A 44 5.02 -2.27 -7.55
CA LEU A 44 4.15 -3.45 -7.62
C LEU A 44 2.86 -3.27 -6.79
N GLN A 45 3.00 -2.75 -5.58
CA GLN A 45 1.87 -2.50 -4.69
C GLN A 45 0.92 -1.44 -5.29
N GLY A 46 1.48 -0.33 -5.81
CA GLY A 46 0.69 0.74 -6.42
C GLY A 46 -0.07 0.25 -7.66
N TYR A 47 0.59 -0.53 -8.51
CA TYR A 47 -0.01 -1.13 -9.71
C TYR A 47 -1.21 -2.04 -9.36
N VAL A 48 -1.04 -2.92 -8.37
CA VAL A 48 -2.13 -3.82 -7.92
C VAL A 48 -3.29 -3.03 -7.31
N LEU A 49 -3.00 -2.06 -6.42
CA LEU A 49 -4.05 -1.24 -5.80
C LEU A 49 -4.80 -0.39 -6.83
N GLN A 50 -4.12 0.15 -7.85
CA GLN A 50 -4.78 0.87 -8.93
C GLN A 50 -5.72 -0.04 -9.72
N ALA A 51 -5.26 -1.22 -10.15
CA ALA A 51 -6.08 -2.16 -10.91
C ALA A 51 -7.36 -2.55 -10.14
N VAL A 52 -7.25 -2.77 -8.82
CA VAL A 52 -8.41 -3.06 -7.96
C VAL A 52 -9.36 -1.85 -7.87
N ARG A 53 -8.83 -0.63 -7.69
CA ARG A 53 -9.66 0.60 -7.63
C ARG A 53 -10.40 0.89 -8.93
N GLU A 54 -9.75 0.68 -10.07
CA GLU A 54 -10.35 0.82 -11.40
C GLU A 54 -11.48 -0.20 -11.58
N ARG A 55 -11.25 -1.45 -11.19
CA ARG A 55 -12.28 -2.50 -11.20
C ARG A 55 -13.48 -2.16 -10.32
N MET A 56 -13.24 -1.73 -9.08
CA MET A 56 -14.29 -1.29 -8.14
C MET A 56 -15.13 -0.14 -8.71
N THR A 57 -14.46 0.84 -9.33
CA THR A 57 -15.14 1.97 -9.99
C THR A 57 -16.01 1.49 -11.16
N ALA A 58 -15.49 0.58 -11.99
CA ALA A 58 -16.23 0.01 -13.12
C ALA A 58 -17.44 -0.83 -12.67
N GLU A 59 -17.35 -1.49 -11.51
CA GLU A 59 -18.45 -2.24 -10.88
C GLU A 59 -19.49 -1.34 -10.19
N GLY A 60 -19.33 -0.02 -10.23
CA GLY A 60 -20.25 0.93 -9.59
C GLY A 60 -20.11 1.02 -8.07
N GLN A 61 -19.05 0.43 -7.50
CA GLN A 61 -18.74 0.48 -6.07
C GLN A 61 -17.38 1.18 -5.87
N PRO A 62 -17.25 2.47 -6.23
CA PRO A 62 -15.99 3.18 -6.10
C PRO A 62 -15.53 3.19 -4.65
N LEU A 63 -14.21 3.15 -4.44
CA LEU A 63 -13.62 3.19 -3.11
C LEU A 63 -13.93 4.54 -2.44
N THR A 64 -14.89 4.57 -1.52
CA THR A 64 -15.16 5.71 -0.66
C THR A 64 -14.26 5.62 0.57
N LEU A 65 -13.15 6.35 0.54
CA LEU A 65 -12.30 6.52 1.71
C LEU A 65 -12.85 7.69 2.52
N GLU A 66 -13.28 7.45 3.75
CA GLU A 66 -13.44 8.55 4.69
C GLU A 66 -12.05 9.17 4.91
N PRO A 67 -11.93 10.51 4.94
CA PRO A 67 -10.64 11.12 5.25
C PRO A 67 -10.25 10.70 6.67
N GLU A 68 -9.19 9.89 6.78
CA GLU A 68 -8.53 9.62 8.05
C GLU A 68 -8.32 10.96 8.76
N THR A 69 -8.90 11.11 9.96
CA THR A 69 -8.63 12.27 10.82
C THR A 69 -7.12 12.35 10.98
N LYS A 70 -6.51 13.46 10.53
CA LYS A 70 -5.10 13.75 10.76
C LYS A 70 -4.85 13.86 12.26
N SER A 71 -4.70 12.73 12.94
CA SER A 71 -4.24 12.68 14.31
C SER A 71 -2.72 12.79 14.28
N GLY A 72 -2.24 14.01 14.57
CA GLY A 72 -0.83 14.30 14.84
C GLY A 72 -0.28 15.53 14.12
N GLU A 73 -0.89 16.69 14.32
CA GLU A 73 -0.09 17.92 14.45
C GLU A 73 0.50 17.94 15.88
N GLU A 74 1.69 18.54 16.02
CA GLU A 74 2.48 18.79 17.23
C GLU A 74 3.51 17.73 17.67
N GLY A 75 4.80 18.14 17.68
CA GLY A 75 5.86 17.33 18.25
C GLY A 75 7.34 17.74 18.16
N GLY A 76 7.70 19.00 17.81
CA GLY A 76 8.92 19.67 18.29
C GLY A 76 10.31 19.33 17.67
N LEU A 77 10.91 20.39 17.12
CA LEU A 77 12.36 20.70 16.93
C LEU A 77 13.27 19.68 16.23
#